data_AF-A0A3C0QIB8-F1
#
_entry.id   AF-A0A3C0QIB8-F1
#
_cell.length_a   1.000
_cell.length_b   1.000
_cell.length_c   1.000
_cell.angle_alpha   90.00
_cell.angle_beta   90.00
_cell.angle_gamma   90.00
#
_symmetry.space_group_name_H-M   'P 1'
#
loop_
_entity.id
_entity.type
_entity.pdbx_description
1 polymer ?
#
loop_
_entity_poly.entity_id
_entity_poly.type
_entity_poly.pdbx_seq_one_letter_code
_entity_poly.pdbx_strand_id
1 'polypeptide(L)'
;MTEQAFKNRLEEAKKAIIKVVLEDVPSSLNKDGKEEKRQAQNMAKRFRKHGKAYFEFITTPGIEPTNNVAEQAIRFVVIDRMITQGTRSVKSRETNERLWTVIAICRLQGQSAYEFILKAVNAYFNNHASPSLLSDFT
;
A
#
# COMPACT_ATOMS: atom_id res chain seq x y z
N MET A 1 -30.84 -15.36 -1.61
CA MET A 1 -29.98 -14.69 -2.61
C MET A 1 -28.78 -15.59 -2.83
N THR A 2 -28.43 -15.92 -4.09
CA THR A 2 -27.28 -16.78 -4.39
C THR A 2 -25.97 -16.01 -4.24
N GLU A 3 -24.85 -16.70 -4.01
CA GLU A 3 -23.52 -16.08 -3.95
C GLU A 3 -23.21 -15.29 -5.23
N GLN A 4 -23.58 -15.84 -6.39
CA GLN A 4 -23.43 -15.17 -7.67
C GLN A 4 -24.27 -13.89 -7.76
N ALA A 5 -25.53 -13.92 -7.29
CA ALA A 5 -26.38 -12.74 -7.27
C ALA A 5 -25.82 -11.65 -6.34
N PHE A 6 -25.20 -12.02 -5.23
CA PHE A 6 -24.53 -11.09 -4.33
C PHE A 6 -23.31 -10.43 -4.98
N LYS A 7 -22.42 -11.23 -5.60
CA LYS A 7 -21.24 -10.73 -6.34
C LYS A 7 -21.64 -9.77 -7.46
N ASN A 8 -22.66 -10.10 -8.24
CA ASN A 8 -23.15 -9.23 -9.30
C ASN A 8 -23.64 -7.88 -8.75
N ARG A 9 -24.35 -7.87 -7.61
CA ARG A 9 -24.80 -6.63 -6.97
C ARG A 9 -23.65 -5.77 -6.45
N LEU A 10 -22.57 -6.39 -5.94
CA LEU A 10 -21.36 -5.67 -5.52
C LEU A 10 -20.66 -5.01 -6.71
N GLU A 11 -20.57 -5.71 -7.85
CA GLU A 11 -20.02 -5.15 -9.08
C GLU A 11 -20.86 -3.99 -9.62
N GLU A 12 -22.19 -4.11 -9.59
CA GLU A 12 -23.10 -3.01 -9.97
C GLU A 12 -22.92 -1.79 -9.05
N ALA A 13 -22.84 -2.00 -7.74
CA ALA A 13 -22.58 -0.93 -6.77
C ALA A 13 -21.21 -0.26 -7.02
N LYS A 14 -20.16 -1.04 -7.26
CA LYS A 14 -18.82 -0.52 -7.61
C LYS A 14 -18.86 0.34 -8.86
N LYS A 15 -19.55 -0.11 -9.91
CA LYS A 15 -19.73 0.67 -11.16
C LYS A 15 -20.48 1.96 -10.92
N ALA A 16 -21.56 1.94 -10.12
CA ALA A 16 -22.33 3.13 -9.78
C ALA A 16 -21.47 4.18 -9.06
N ILE A 17 -20.68 3.75 -8.07
CA ILE A 17 -19.74 4.62 -7.35
C ILE A 17 -18.71 5.22 -8.30
N ILE A 18 -18.04 4.40 -9.12
CA ILE A 18 -17.04 4.87 -10.07
C ILE A 18 -17.64 5.90 -11.03
N LYS A 19 -18.87 5.67 -11.51
CA LYS A 19 -19.57 6.61 -12.39
C LYS A 19 -19.73 7.98 -11.73
N VAL A 20 -20.30 8.04 -10.52
CA VAL A 20 -20.49 9.29 -9.77
C VAL A 20 -19.16 10.02 -9.56
N VAL A 21 -18.14 9.28 -9.14
CA VAL A 21 -16.82 9.82 -8.80
C VAL A 21 -16.07 10.39 -10.01
N LEU A 22 -16.37 9.93 -11.22
CA LEU A 22 -15.70 10.37 -12.45
C LEU A 22 -16.48 11.43 -13.24
N GLU A 23 -17.81 11.33 -13.24
CA GLU A 23 -18.72 12.13 -14.08
C GLU A 23 -19.36 13.29 -13.31
N ASP A 24 -19.72 13.11 -12.03
CA ASP A 24 -20.41 14.11 -11.21
C ASP A 24 -19.47 14.77 -10.19
N VAL A 25 -18.38 15.33 -10.70
CA VAL A 25 -17.36 15.99 -9.87
C VAL A 25 -17.80 17.42 -9.60
N PRO A 26 -18.03 17.84 -8.34
CA PRO A 26 -18.49 19.20 -8.02
C PRO A 26 -17.34 20.19 -8.24
N SER A 27 -17.23 20.70 -9.45
CA SER A 27 -16.22 21.65 -9.87
C SER A 27 -16.83 22.68 -10.80
N SER A 28 -16.53 23.94 -10.51
CA SER A 28 -16.89 25.10 -11.31
C SER A 28 -15.61 25.85 -11.71
N LEU A 29 -15.64 26.54 -12.84
CA LEU A 29 -14.70 27.62 -13.12
C LEU A 29 -15.33 28.91 -12.59
N ASN A 30 -14.54 29.76 -11.93
CA ASN A 30 -15.01 31.10 -11.58
C ASN A 30 -15.10 31.98 -12.84
N LYS A 31 -15.59 33.22 -12.68
CA LYS A 31 -15.72 34.19 -13.77
C LYS A 31 -14.39 34.54 -14.47
N ASP A 32 -13.26 34.26 -13.82
CA ASP A 32 -11.90 34.51 -14.31
C ASP A 32 -11.24 33.26 -14.94
N GLY A 33 -11.99 32.16 -15.09
CA GLY A 33 -11.48 30.90 -15.63
C GLY A 33 -10.61 30.08 -14.67
N LYS A 34 -10.59 30.43 -13.37
CA LYS A 34 -9.86 29.70 -12.33
C LYS A 34 -10.72 28.56 -11.77
N GLU A 35 -10.15 27.37 -11.63
CA GLU A 35 -10.82 26.23 -11.00
C GLU A 35 -11.22 26.56 -9.55
N GLU A 36 -12.53 26.62 -9.29
CA GLU A 36 -13.08 26.55 -7.94
C GLU A 36 -13.09 25.09 -7.47
N LYS A 37 -12.87 24.87 -6.17
CA LYS A 37 -12.81 23.53 -5.54
C LYS A 37 -11.74 22.59 -6.16
N ARG A 38 -10.54 23.12 -6.38
CA ARG A 38 -9.37 22.38 -6.91
C ARG A 38 -9.10 21.02 -6.23
N GLN A 39 -9.42 20.86 -4.95
CA GLN A 39 -9.28 19.57 -4.26
C GLN A 39 -10.18 18.48 -4.86
N ALA A 40 -11.41 18.82 -5.25
CA ALA A 40 -12.34 17.89 -5.89
C ALA A 40 -11.81 17.44 -7.25
N GLN A 41 -11.23 18.36 -8.03
CA GLN A 41 -10.57 18.03 -9.30
C GLN A 41 -9.32 17.16 -9.11
N ASN A 42 -8.51 17.44 -8.10
CA ASN A 42 -7.36 16.59 -7.78
C ASN A 42 -7.79 15.17 -7.41
N MET A 43 -8.85 15.03 -6.61
CA MET A 43 -9.42 13.73 -6.27
C MET A 43 -9.98 13.02 -7.51
N ALA A 44 -10.75 13.70 -8.35
CA ALA A 44 -11.25 13.14 -9.61
C ALA A 44 -10.11 12.69 -10.53
N LYS A 45 -9.05 13.48 -10.69
CA LYS A 45 -7.84 13.11 -11.44
C LYS A 45 -7.19 11.84 -10.86
N ARG A 46 -7.11 11.72 -9.53
CA ARG A 46 -6.61 10.51 -8.86
C ARG A 46 -7.52 9.30 -9.11
N PHE A 47 -8.84 9.47 -9.05
CA PHE A 47 -9.79 8.39 -9.32
C PHE A 47 -9.79 7.96 -10.79
N ARG A 48 -9.59 8.87 -11.75
CA ARG A 48 -9.40 8.50 -13.16
C ARG A 48 -8.17 7.61 -13.35
N LYS A 49 -7.09 7.89 -12.61
CA LYS A 49 -5.83 7.15 -12.73
C LYS A 49 -5.78 5.86 -11.91
N HIS A 50 -6.41 5.86 -10.73
CA HIS A 50 -6.23 4.81 -9.70
C HIS A 50 -7.55 4.31 -9.09
N GLY A 51 -8.71 4.79 -9.55
CA GLY A 51 -10.01 4.57 -8.92
C GLY A 51 -10.40 3.09 -8.77
N LYS A 52 -9.95 2.22 -9.69
CA LYS A 52 -10.13 0.77 -9.53
C LYS A 52 -9.58 0.27 -8.19
N ALA A 53 -8.35 0.66 -7.83
CA ALA A 53 -7.70 0.23 -6.61
C ALA A 53 -8.38 0.77 -5.33
N TYR A 54 -8.96 1.97 -5.39
CA TYR A 54 -9.69 2.56 -4.26
C TYR A 54 -10.93 1.75 -3.86
N PHE A 55 -11.54 1.05 -4.80
CA PHE A 55 -12.81 0.33 -4.61
C PHE A 55 -12.65 -1.18 -4.77
N GLU A 56 -11.42 -1.70 -4.73
CA GLU A 56 -11.15 -3.13 -4.92
C GLU A 56 -11.73 -3.98 -3.78
N PHE A 57 -11.75 -3.43 -2.56
CA PHE A 57 -12.35 -4.06 -1.37
C PHE A 57 -13.84 -4.42 -1.54
N ILE A 58 -14.57 -3.75 -2.44
CA ILE A 58 -15.99 -4.01 -2.67
C ILE A 58 -16.19 -5.41 -3.26
N THR A 59 -15.26 -5.85 -4.12
CA THR A 59 -15.41 -7.03 -4.97
C THR A 59 -14.41 -8.13 -4.63
N THR A 60 -13.38 -7.80 -3.85
CA THR A 60 -12.28 -8.71 -3.53
C THR A 60 -12.31 -9.06 -2.04
N PRO A 61 -12.78 -10.27 -1.67
CA PRO A 61 -12.77 -10.73 -0.29
C PRO A 61 -11.38 -10.69 0.33
N GLY A 62 -11.29 -10.35 1.62
CA GLY A 62 -10.02 -10.27 2.35
C GLY A 62 -9.25 -8.96 2.19
N ILE A 63 -9.69 -8.05 1.31
CA ILE A 63 -9.15 -6.69 1.24
C ILE A 63 -10.01 -5.77 2.12
N GLU A 64 -9.38 -5.10 3.07
CA GLU A 64 -10.06 -4.12 3.91
C GLU A 64 -10.39 -2.83 3.14
N PRO A 65 -11.48 -2.12 3.50
CA PRO A 65 -11.81 -0.81 2.92
C PRO A 65 -10.83 0.31 3.32
N THR A 66 -9.90 0.02 4.23
CA THR A 66 -8.95 0.98 4.79
C THR A 66 -7.52 0.63 4.38
N ASN A 67 -6.66 1.63 4.43
CA ASN A 67 -5.22 1.46 4.20
C ASN A 67 -4.46 1.03 5.47
N ASN A 68 -5.19 0.55 6.50
CA ASN A 68 -4.62 0.30 7.82
C ASN A 68 -3.48 -0.71 7.78
N VAL A 69 -3.63 -1.80 7.02
CA VAL A 69 -2.59 -2.83 6.89
C VAL A 69 -1.29 -2.25 6.35
N ALA A 70 -1.36 -1.47 5.27
CA ALA A 70 -0.18 -0.86 4.68
C ALA A 70 0.41 0.23 5.60
N GLU A 71 -0.43 1.07 6.21
CA GLU A 71 0.01 2.10 7.15
C GLU A 71 0.70 1.52 8.38
N GLN A 72 0.14 0.46 8.97
CA GLN A 72 0.75 -0.26 10.08
C GLN A 72 2.08 -0.89 9.69
N ALA A 73 2.15 -1.49 8.49
CA ALA A 73 3.38 -2.10 7.98
C ALA A 73 4.53 -1.07 7.84
N ILE A 74 4.23 0.16 7.41
CA ILE A 74 5.27 1.20 7.22
C ILE A 74 5.45 2.13 8.44
N ARG A 75 4.57 2.07 9.45
CA ARG A 75 4.56 3.03 10.56
C ARG A 75 5.90 3.12 11.28
N PHE A 76 6.55 1.99 11.51
CA PHE A 76 7.84 1.98 12.20
C PHE A 76 8.94 2.68 11.38
N VAL A 77 8.89 2.60 10.04
CA VAL A 77 9.81 3.33 9.14
C VAL A 77 9.59 4.83 9.24
N VAL A 78 8.32 5.25 9.29
CA VAL A 78 7.97 6.68 9.43
C VAL A 78 8.47 7.23 10.77
N ILE A 79 8.24 6.47 11.86
CA ILE A 79 8.72 6.85 13.20
C ILE A 79 10.24 6.90 13.25
N ASP A 80 10.93 5.86 12.75
CA ASP A 80 12.39 5.83 12.70
C ASP A 80 12.94 7.05 11.96
N ARG A 81 12.43 7.34 10.75
CA ARG A 81 12.89 8.47 9.96
C ARG A 81 12.61 9.82 10.64
N MET A 82 11.51 9.95 11.37
CA MET A 82 11.19 11.15 12.12
C MET A 82 12.20 11.38 13.26
N ILE A 83 12.60 10.31 13.95
CA ILE A 83 13.55 10.38 15.09
C ILE A 83 14.99 10.56 14.59
N THR A 84 15.40 9.77 13.59
CA THR A 84 16.78 9.73 13.09
C THR A 84 17.07 10.84 12.07
N GLN A 85 16.05 11.55 11.59
CA GLN A 85 16.09 12.47 10.44
C GLN A 85 16.55 11.79 9.11
N GLY A 86 16.67 10.46 9.11
CA GLY A 86 17.10 9.67 7.98
C GLY A 86 18.58 9.85 7.58
N THR A 87 18.98 9.14 6.53
CA THR A 87 20.36 9.12 6.04
C THR A 87 20.52 9.91 4.74
N ARG A 88 21.62 10.65 4.60
CA ARG A 88 21.90 11.49 3.41
C ARG A 88 22.49 10.73 2.22
N SER A 89 23.27 9.67 2.46
CA SER A 89 23.89 8.90 1.38
C SER A 89 22.95 7.87 0.78
N VAL A 90 23.05 7.65 -0.54
CA VAL A 90 22.31 6.59 -1.26
C VAL A 90 22.56 5.22 -0.64
N LYS A 91 23.84 4.87 -0.38
CA LYS A 91 24.22 3.58 0.20
C LYS A 91 23.49 3.30 1.52
N SER A 92 23.47 4.24 2.46
CA SER A 92 22.77 4.04 3.73
C SER A 92 21.25 3.98 3.57
N ARG A 93 20.67 4.68 2.58
CA ARG A 93 19.24 4.57 2.28
C ARG A 93 18.87 3.17 1.81
N GLU A 94 19.67 2.60 0.90
CA GLU A 94 19.48 1.22 0.42
C GLU A 94 19.65 0.19 1.54
N THR A 95 20.64 0.39 2.43
CA THR A 95 20.82 -0.47 3.60
C THR A 95 19.60 -0.43 4.52
N ASN A 96 19.10 0.78 4.84
CA ASN A 96 17.92 0.93 5.70
C ASN A 96 16.67 0.35 5.04
N GLU A 97 16.47 0.56 3.74
CA GLU A 97 15.36 -0.02 2.98
C GLU A 97 15.34 -1.56 3.09
N ARG A 98 16.49 -2.21 2.93
CA ARG A 98 16.62 -3.67 3.06
C ARG A 98 16.34 -4.15 4.48
N LEU A 99 16.91 -3.48 5.49
CA LEU A 99 16.70 -3.82 6.89
C LEU A 99 15.24 -3.64 7.32
N TRP A 100 14.61 -2.52 6.95
CA TRP A 100 13.20 -2.29 7.21
C TRP A 100 12.31 -3.31 6.51
N THR A 101 12.63 -3.70 5.28
CA THR A 101 11.90 -4.77 4.59
C THR A 101 11.96 -6.08 5.37
N VAL A 102 13.16 -6.48 5.83
CA VAL A 102 13.32 -7.69 6.66
C VAL A 102 12.50 -7.59 7.95
N ILE A 103 12.59 -6.47 8.67
CA ILE A 103 11.87 -6.26 9.93
C ILE A 103 10.35 -6.32 9.71
N ALA A 104 9.86 -5.65 8.67
CA ALA A 104 8.44 -5.61 8.34
C ALA A 104 7.89 -7.00 8.02
N ILE A 105 8.58 -7.72 7.13
CA ILE A 105 8.12 -9.05 6.68
C ILE A 105 8.25 -10.10 7.78
N CYS A 106 9.37 -10.14 8.51
CA CYS A 106 9.50 -11.05 9.65
C CYS A 106 8.42 -10.80 10.70
N ARG A 107 8.10 -9.53 11.00
CA ARG A 107 7.00 -9.20 11.91
C ARG A 107 5.65 -9.68 11.41
N LEU A 108 5.35 -9.50 10.12
CA LEU A 108 4.11 -9.99 9.50
C LEU A 108 4.00 -11.53 9.53
N GLN A 109 5.13 -12.23 9.40
CA GLN A 109 5.19 -13.70 9.45
C GLN A 109 5.31 -14.27 10.88
N GLY A 110 5.36 -13.42 11.92
CA GLY A 110 5.58 -13.88 13.30
C GLY A 110 6.99 -14.45 13.55
N GLN A 111 7.96 -14.10 12.69
CA GLN A 111 9.36 -14.54 12.78
C GLN A 111 10.26 -13.47 13.42
N SER A 112 11.37 -13.91 14.00
CA SER A 112 12.39 -13.00 14.53
C SER A 112 13.25 -12.43 13.40
N ALA A 113 13.21 -11.10 13.22
CA ALA A 113 14.08 -10.40 12.29
C ALA A 113 15.57 -10.59 12.62
N TYR A 114 15.91 -10.67 13.92
CA TYR A 114 17.28 -10.95 14.36
C TYR A 114 17.75 -12.32 13.88
N GLU A 115 16.95 -13.36 14.08
CA GLU A 115 17.28 -14.72 13.65
C GLU A 115 17.43 -14.81 12.12
N PHE A 116 16.55 -14.11 11.38
CA PHE A 116 16.67 -14.03 9.92
C PHE A 116 18.00 -13.38 9.49
N ILE A 117 18.35 -12.23 10.07
CA ILE A 117 19.59 -11.52 9.75
C ILE A 117 20.80 -12.38 10.13
N LEU A 118 20.78 -13.02 11.31
CA LEU A 118 21.83 -13.92 11.77
C LEU A 118 22.05 -15.07 10.77
N LYS A 119 20.98 -15.72 10.32
CA LYS A 119 21.04 -16.77 9.30
C LYS A 119 21.59 -16.24 7.97
N ALA A 120 21.15 -15.08 7.53
CA ALA A 120 21.61 -14.48 6.27
C ALA A 120 23.10 -14.13 6.30
N VAL A 121 23.57 -13.53 7.41
CA VAL A 121 24.99 -13.19 7.60
C VAL A 121 25.85 -14.45 7.69
N ASN A 122 25.41 -15.46 8.46
CA ASN A 122 26.11 -16.73 8.53
C ASN A 122 26.18 -17.43 7.17
N ALA A 123 25.08 -17.45 6.39
CA ALA A 123 25.09 -18.04 5.05
C ALA A 123 26.11 -17.35 4.13
N TYR A 124 26.15 -16.01 4.15
CA TYR A 124 27.11 -15.23 3.37
C TYR A 124 28.57 -15.60 3.69
N PHE A 125 28.95 -15.61 4.98
CA PHE A 125 30.34 -15.90 5.36
C PHE A 125 30.76 -17.35 5.12
N ASN A 126 29.80 -18.29 5.07
CA ASN A 126 30.07 -19.70 4.81
C ASN A 126 29.86 -20.09 3.33
N ASN A 127 29.63 -19.13 2.42
CA ASN A 127 29.33 -19.38 1.01
C ASN A 127 28.12 -20.33 0.79
N HIS A 128 27.12 -20.25 1.67
CA HIS A 128 25.86 -20.96 1.52
C HIS A 128 24.78 -20.09 0.86
N ALA A 129 23.69 -20.72 0.41
CA ALA A 129 22.53 -19.99 -0.09
C ALA A 129 21.88 -19.14 1.01
N SER A 130 21.57 -17.88 0.69
CA SER A 130 20.87 -16.98 1.60
C SER A 130 19.46 -17.48 1.92
N PRO A 131 18.96 -17.31 3.16
CA PRO A 131 17.58 -17.63 3.48
C PRO A 131 16.61 -16.76 2.67
N SER A 132 15.49 -17.34 2.24
CA SER A 132 14.41 -16.58 1.61
C SER A 132 13.62 -15.81 2.67
N LEU A 133 13.34 -14.54 2.39
CA LEU A 133 12.44 -13.71 3.21
C LEU A 133 10.96 -14.02 2.92
N LEU A 134 10.67 -14.59 1.74
CA LEU A 134 9.34 -15.05 1.39
C LEU A 134 9.17 -16.49 1.86
N SER A 135 8.11 -16.76 2.61
CA SER A 135 7.65 -18.12 2.84
C SER A 135 7.14 -18.71 1.54
N ASP A 136 7.33 -20.01 1.33
CA ASP A 136 6.61 -20.74 0.28
C ASP A 136 5.11 -20.62 0.60
N PHE A 137 4.36 -19.93 -0.27
CA PHE A 137 2.93 -19.74 -0.10
C PHE A 137 2.27 -21.12 -0.10
N THR A 138 1.68 -21.53 1.04
CA THR A 138 0.80 -22.70 1.15
C THR A 138 -0.63 -22.24 1.24
#